data_AF-A0A1I7JDI1-F1
#
_entry.id   AF-A0A1I7JDI1-F1
#
_cell.length_a   1.000
_cell.length_b   1.000
_cell.length_c   1.000
_cell.angle_alpha   90.00
_cell.angle_beta   90.00
_cell.angle_gamma   90.00
#
_symmetry.space_group_name_H-M   'P 1'
#
loop_
_entity.id
_entity.type
_entity.pdbx_description
1 polymer ?
#
loop_
_entity_poly.entity_id
_entity_poly.type
_entity_poly.pdbx_seq_one_letter_code
_entity_poly.pdbx_strand_id
1 'polypeptide(L)'
;MIEKHNSINTKNKRVVVSNINELLKLFGSTKEIKEKLVKNKVYDLLLEYFNKGIKFKVIDFDDLLDYLLKLKKFEFISKKISEEIREIKEIKIDRVEFDRDQSNNKSDNYKVNEEIEAIKKLLYKDLYKEEQNLLEDIEQEIKSKYLLSRDIELFKKIILHNNKDILESYNEQTYVKTIVIKLENSVDYGFIKSEIGSVEYQKFLDVNVERMERIVKNLNNYIYDKDKIYINQSNTIQDSVNIAVARFNNDIFRAVSGQNNIEKSSLIPEKPVFKSYKVNRLGQMGYGYDRAYDSEKKIIEDIHYKIGKGILKDEGNLTIITKWEPCPSCYSVINQFMKLHDKINVEVKYMKKYGEK
;
A
#
# COMPACT_ATOMS: atom_id res chain seq x y z
N MET A 1 16.64 -48.08 19.73
CA MET A 1 16.87 -48.49 18.34
C MET A 1 16.27 -47.41 17.46
N ILE A 2 17.10 -46.81 16.63
CA ILE A 2 17.01 -45.43 16.11
C ILE A 2 15.79 -45.19 15.22
N GLU A 3 15.16 -44.04 15.46
CA GLU A 3 14.10 -43.39 14.67
C GLU A 3 14.44 -43.33 13.18
N LYS A 4 13.48 -43.72 12.33
CA LYS A 4 13.42 -43.27 10.94
C LYS A 4 12.17 -42.41 10.77
N HIS A 5 12.30 -41.15 11.17
CA HIS A 5 11.52 -40.08 10.57
C HIS A 5 11.94 -40.00 9.09
N ASN A 6 11.09 -40.52 8.20
CA ASN A 6 11.23 -40.27 6.78
C ASN A 6 10.93 -38.79 6.53
N SER A 7 11.99 -37.99 6.51
CA SER A 7 12.01 -36.67 5.90
C SER A 7 11.90 -36.84 4.38
N ILE A 8 10.69 -36.68 3.85
CA ILE A 8 10.48 -36.48 2.42
C ILE A 8 9.69 -35.21 2.25
N ASN A 9 10.38 -34.07 2.11
CA ASN A 9 9.99 -33.07 1.11
C ASN A 9 11.12 -32.07 0.82
N THR A 10 12.15 -32.52 0.12
CA THR A 10 13.11 -31.63 -0.55
C THR A 10 12.59 -31.30 -1.95
N LYS A 11 11.64 -30.34 -2.00
CA LYS A 11 11.22 -29.45 -3.12
C LYS A 11 9.83 -28.91 -2.79
N ASN A 12 9.50 -27.67 -3.18
CA ASN A 12 8.16 -27.05 -3.11
C ASN A 12 7.11 -27.81 -3.97
N LYS A 13 6.96 -29.11 -3.78
CA LYS A 13 6.05 -29.96 -4.54
C LYS A 13 4.69 -29.90 -3.88
N ARG A 14 3.77 -29.18 -4.50
CA ARG A 14 2.38 -29.09 -4.05
C ARG A 14 1.67 -30.43 -4.25
N VAL A 15 0.85 -30.80 -3.28
CA VAL A 15 -0.04 -31.95 -3.28
C VAL A 15 -1.50 -31.48 -3.42
N VAL A 16 -2.39 -32.39 -3.84
CA VAL A 16 -3.83 -32.11 -3.94
C VAL A 16 -4.54 -32.90 -2.85
N VAL A 17 -5.38 -32.21 -2.08
CA VAL A 17 -6.23 -32.81 -1.05
C VAL A 17 -7.68 -32.62 -1.45
N SER A 18 -8.43 -33.72 -1.60
CA SER A 18 -9.84 -33.68 -2.02
C SER A 18 -10.83 -34.22 -0.99
N ASN A 19 -10.34 -34.83 0.09
CA ASN A 19 -11.17 -35.34 1.19
C ASN A 19 -10.33 -35.56 2.46
N ILE A 20 -11.01 -35.84 3.58
CA ILE A 20 -10.35 -36.09 4.87
C ILE A 20 -9.41 -37.30 4.82
N ASN A 21 -9.78 -38.39 4.15
CA ASN A 21 -8.91 -39.58 4.11
C ASN A 21 -7.59 -39.30 3.40
N GLU A 22 -7.61 -38.54 2.30
CA GLU A 22 -6.41 -38.06 1.61
C GLU A 22 -5.58 -37.11 2.48
N LEU A 23 -6.23 -36.18 3.18
CA LEU A 23 -5.57 -35.26 4.09
C LEU A 23 -4.72 -36.02 5.13
N LEU A 24 -5.33 -37.03 5.75
CA LEU A 24 -4.70 -37.87 6.77
C LEU A 24 -3.57 -38.70 6.19
N LYS A 25 -3.77 -39.26 4.99
CA LYS A 25 -2.73 -40.03 4.28
C LYS A 25 -1.51 -39.17 3.95
N LEU A 26 -1.71 -37.91 3.59
CA LEU A 26 -0.65 -37.00 3.18
C LEU A 26 0.10 -36.37 4.36
N PHE A 27 -0.60 -36.03 5.45
CA PHE A 27 -0.04 -35.20 6.52
C PHE A 27 -0.02 -35.86 7.91
N GLY A 28 -0.47 -37.10 8.05
CA GLY A 28 -0.28 -37.89 9.27
C GLY A 28 -1.47 -37.92 10.24
N SER A 29 -1.17 -37.86 11.55
CA SER A 29 -2.06 -38.30 12.63
C SER A 29 -3.43 -37.60 12.65
N THR A 30 -4.48 -38.42 12.63
CA THR A 30 -5.89 -38.02 12.63
C THR A 30 -6.30 -37.11 13.78
N LYS A 31 -5.69 -37.32 14.95
CA LYS A 31 -6.06 -36.57 16.17
C LYS A 31 -5.55 -35.13 16.12
N GLU A 32 -4.27 -34.95 15.80
CA GLU A 32 -3.63 -33.61 15.82
C GLU A 32 -4.20 -32.70 14.71
N ILE A 33 -4.35 -33.22 13.49
CA ILE A 33 -4.93 -32.47 12.36
C ILE A 33 -6.34 -32.00 12.69
N LYS A 34 -7.18 -32.91 13.20
CA LYS A 34 -8.56 -32.59 13.55
C LYS A 34 -8.62 -31.57 14.68
N GLU A 35 -7.80 -31.73 15.73
CA GLU A 35 -7.70 -30.77 16.83
C GLU A 35 -7.30 -29.37 16.33
N LYS A 36 -6.31 -29.25 15.44
CA LYS A 36 -5.90 -27.95 14.85
C LYS A 36 -7.02 -27.32 14.01
N LEU A 37 -7.71 -28.09 13.17
CA LEU A 37 -8.82 -27.59 12.34
C LEU A 37 -10.02 -27.12 13.20
N VAL A 38 -10.36 -27.87 14.26
CA VAL A 38 -11.44 -27.52 15.19
C VAL A 38 -11.06 -26.30 16.02
N LYS A 39 -9.84 -26.24 16.56
CA LYS A 39 -9.33 -25.09 17.32
C LYS A 39 -9.41 -23.79 16.50
N ASN A 40 -9.08 -23.85 15.22
CA ASN A 40 -9.16 -22.72 14.29
C ASN A 40 -10.57 -22.49 13.71
N LYS A 41 -11.55 -23.34 14.08
CA LYS A 41 -12.94 -23.27 13.62
C LYS A 41 -13.06 -23.28 12.09
N VAL A 42 -12.28 -24.14 11.43
CA VAL A 42 -12.29 -24.32 9.96
C VAL A 42 -12.60 -25.76 9.54
N TYR A 43 -12.83 -26.67 10.50
CA TYR A 43 -13.15 -28.07 10.21
C TYR A 43 -14.43 -28.22 9.39
N ASP A 44 -15.53 -27.60 9.82
CA ASP A 44 -16.82 -27.69 9.11
C ASP A 44 -16.76 -27.03 7.73
N LEU A 45 -16.04 -25.91 7.63
CA LEU A 45 -15.79 -25.21 6.36
C LEU A 45 -15.05 -26.13 5.36
N LEU A 46 -14.00 -26.82 5.82
CA LEU A 46 -13.25 -27.77 5.00
C LEU A 46 -14.14 -28.93 4.52
N LEU A 47 -14.98 -29.47 5.41
CA LEU A 47 -15.93 -30.53 5.04
C LEU A 47 -16.95 -30.05 4.01
N GLU A 48 -17.49 -28.85 4.18
CA GLU A 48 -18.41 -28.24 3.22
C GLU A 48 -17.76 -28.12 1.83
N TYR A 49 -16.52 -27.65 1.76
CA TYR A 49 -15.78 -27.55 0.51
C TYR A 49 -15.52 -28.92 -0.13
N PHE A 50 -15.11 -29.92 0.65
CA PHE A 50 -14.94 -31.28 0.12
C PHE A 50 -16.26 -31.88 -0.38
N ASN A 51 -17.38 -31.66 0.32
CA ASN A 51 -18.70 -32.11 -0.13
C ASN A 51 -19.13 -31.44 -1.44
N LYS A 52 -18.69 -30.20 -1.68
CA LYS A 52 -18.85 -29.48 -2.96
C LYS A 52 -17.88 -29.96 -4.06
N GLY A 53 -17.03 -30.94 -3.78
CA GLY A 53 -16.05 -31.48 -4.72
C GLY A 53 -14.81 -30.59 -4.91
N ILE A 54 -14.62 -29.57 -4.06
CA ILE A 54 -13.48 -28.66 -4.16
C ILE A 54 -12.21 -29.36 -3.66
N LYS A 55 -11.12 -29.17 -4.40
CA LYS A 55 -9.81 -29.78 -4.13
C LYS A 55 -8.79 -28.69 -3.84
N PHE A 56 -7.99 -28.89 -2.80
CA PHE A 56 -6.99 -27.91 -2.35
C PHE A 56 -5.59 -28.29 -2.79
N LYS A 57 -4.90 -27.39 -3.48
CA LYS A 57 -3.51 -27.57 -3.95
C LYS A 57 -2.52 -26.86 -3.02
N VAL A 58 -1.96 -27.60 -2.08
CA VAL A 58 -1.19 -27.09 -0.93
C VAL A 58 0.20 -27.70 -0.86
N ILE A 59 1.13 -27.05 -0.14
CA ILE A 59 2.48 -27.56 0.11
C ILE A 59 2.48 -28.58 1.25
N ASP A 60 1.81 -28.22 2.35
CA ASP A 60 1.71 -29.00 3.58
C ASP A 60 0.39 -28.68 4.31
N PHE A 61 0.24 -29.20 5.53
CA PHE A 61 -0.94 -28.96 6.36
C PHE A 61 -1.06 -27.51 6.83
N ASP A 62 0.05 -26.84 7.12
CA ASP A 62 0.03 -25.46 7.61
C ASP A 62 -0.38 -24.51 6.47
N ASP A 63 0.07 -24.76 5.23
CA ASP A 63 -0.40 -24.08 4.02
C ASP A 63 -1.91 -24.26 3.80
N LEU A 64 -2.45 -25.47 4.02
CA LEU A 64 -3.90 -25.70 3.98
C LEU A 64 -4.65 -24.92 5.07
N LEU A 65 -4.14 -24.97 6.30
CA LEU A 65 -4.76 -24.29 7.44
C LEU A 65 -4.82 -22.77 7.21
N ASP A 66 -3.71 -22.18 6.75
CA ASP A 66 -3.63 -20.76 6.38
C ASP A 66 -4.62 -20.41 5.25
N TYR A 67 -4.69 -21.23 4.20
CA TYR A 67 -5.68 -21.05 3.13
C TYR A 67 -7.11 -21.04 3.69
N LEU A 68 -7.49 -22.02 4.51
CA LEU A 68 -8.83 -22.10 5.09
C LEU A 68 -9.16 -20.91 6.00
N LEU A 69 -8.19 -20.45 6.80
CA LEU A 69 -8.34 -19.26 7.63
C LEU A 69 -8.59 -18.01 6.77
N LYS A 70 -7.86 -17.86 5.66
CA LYS A 70 -8.05 -16.75 4.72
C LYS A 70 -9.38 -16.83 3.96
N LEU A 71 -9.83 -18.03 3.59
CA LEU A 71 -11.16 -18.24 2.98
C LEU A 71 -12.28 -17.82 3.93
N LYS A 72 -12.23 -18.31 5.17
CA LYS A 72 -13.19 -17.94 6.21
C LYS A 72 -13.23 -16.43 6.43
N LYS A 73 -12.05 -15.80 6.50
CA LYS A 73 -11.90 -14.37 6.68
C LYS A 73 -12.46 -13.58 5.49
N PHE A 74 -12.18 -14.04 4.27
CA PHE A 74 -12.74 -13.50 3.04
C PHE A 74 -14.28 -13.55 3.06
N GLU A 75 -14.89 -14.70 3.34
CA GLU A 75 -16.36 -14.83 3.40
C GLU A 75 -16.99 -13.89 4.43
N PHE A 76 -16.36 -13.74 5.59
CA PHE A 76 -16.81 -12.82 6.63
C PHE A 76 -16.75 -11.35 6.17
N ILE A 77 -15.61 -10.94 5.60
CA ILE A 77 -15.42 -9.55 5.14
C ILE A 77 -16.33 -9.25 3.94
N SER A 78 -16.54 -10.22 3.04
CA SER A 78 -17.45 -10.07 1.91
C SER A 78 -18.86 -9.70 2.36
N LYS A 79 -19.38 -10.37 3.40
CA LYS A 79 -20.68 -10.03 4.00
C LYS A 79 -20.69 -8.63 4.60
N LYS A 80 -19.60 -8.23 5.26
CA LYS A 80 -19.44 -6.88 5.81
C LYS A 80 -19.46 -5.81 4.73
N ILE A 81 -18.75 -5.99 3.61
CA ILE A 81 -18.82 -5.05 2.49
C ILE A 81 -20.26 -4.92 1.99
N SER A 82 -21.00 -6.02 1.83
CA SER A 82 -22.42 -5.97 1.44
C SER A 82 -23.29 -5.20 2.43
N GLU A 83 -23.00 -5.30 3.73
CA GLU A 83 -23.68 -4.55 4.77
C GLU A 83 -23.37 -3.05 4.67
N GLU A 84 -22.10 -2.67 4.53
CA GLU A 84 -21.66 -1.27 4.44
C GLU A 84 -22.25 -0.54 3.23
N ILE A 85 -22.36 -1.22 2.08
CA ILE A 85 -22.87 -0.59 0.85
C ILE A 85 -24.40 -0.67 0.69
N ARG A 86 -25.11 -1.35 1.59
CA ARG A 86 -26.55 -1.65 1.45
C ARG A 86 -27.42 -0.40 1.29
N GLU A 87 -27.06 0.66 1.99
CA GLU A 87 -27.79 1.93 1.98
C GLU A 87 -27.21 2.94 0.98
N ILE A 88 -26.10 2.60 0.32
CA ILE A 88 -25.44 3.47 -0.65
C ILE A 88 -26.08 3.26 -2.02
N LYS A 89 -26.60 4.33 -2.61
CA LYS A 89 -27.24 4.31 -3.94
C LYS A 89 -26.29 4.73 -5.04
N GLU A 90 -25.28 5.54 -4.74
CA GLU A 90 -24.39 6.11 -5.74
C GLU A 90 -22.95 6.19 -5.24
N ILE A 91 -22.02 5.79 -6.10
CA ILE A 91 -20.59 5.99 -5.89
C ILE A 91 -20.06 6.83 -7.04
N LYS A 92 -19.48 7.99 -6.71
CA LYS A 92 -18.75 8.84 -7.65
C LYS A 92 -17.25 8.70 -7.41
N ILE A 93 -16.51 8.38 -8.46
CA ILE A 93 -15.05 8.25 -8.43
C ILE A 93 -14.44 9.20 -9.46
N ASP A 94 -13.61 10.13 -9.00
CA ASP A 94 -12.86 11.04 -9.86
C ASP A 94 -11.39 10.61 -9.95
N ARG A 95 -10.83 10.64 -11.15
CA ARG A 95 -9.43 10.35 -11.43
C ARG A 95 -8.90 11.26 -12.52
N VAL A 96 -7.81 11.96 -12.25
CA VAL A 96 -7.03 12.68 -13.25
C VAL A 96 -6.32 11.70 -14.17
N GLU A 97 -6.55 11.81 -15.48
CA GLU A 97 -5.94 10.99 -16.53
C GLU A 97 -5.23 11.89 -17.56
N PHE A 98 -3.90 11.89 -17.52
CA PHE A 98 -3.03 12.67 -18.41
C PHE A 98 -2.67 11.96 -19.72
N ASP A 99 -3.17 10.73 -19.93
CA ASP A 99 -2.72 9.78 -20.97
C ASP A 99 -3.14 10.12 -22.42
N ARG A 100 -3.21 11.40 -22.78
CA ARG A 100 -3.35 11.82 -24.18
C ARG A 100 -2.23 12.68 -24.73
N ASP A 101 -1.26 13.11 -23.92
CA ASP A 101 -0.07 13.80 -24.43
C ASP A 101 1.21 12.98 -24.23
N GLN A 102 1.60 12.26 -25.29
CA GLN A 102 2.92 11.65 -25.45
C GLN A 102 4.00 12.71 -25.76
N SER A 103 4.01 13.85 -25.06
CA SER A 103 5.13 14.77 -25.19
C SER A 103 6.30 14.24 -24.36
N ASN A 104 7.19 13.50 -25.04
CA ASN A 104 8.54 13.17 -24.60
C ASN A 104 9.38 14.45 -24.40
N ASN A 105 9.02 15.25 -23.39
CA ASN A 105 9.76 16.45 -23.06
C ASN A 105 10.91 16.07 -22.15
N LYS A 106 12.05 15.77 -22.78
CA LYS A 106 13.38 15.76 -22.17
C LYS A 106 13.58 17.12 -21.49
N SER A 107 13.57 17.16 -20.16
CA SER A 107 14.19 18.28 -19.45
C SER A 107 15.70 18.03 -19.43
N ASP A 108 16.47 19.06 -19.77
CA ASP A 108 17.90 19.07 -20.04
C ASP A 108 18.77 18.09 -19.24
N ASN A 109 19.75 17.51 -19.93
CA ASN A 109 20.79 16.61 -19.40
C ASN A 109 21.51 17.24 -18.20
N TYR A 110 21.08 16.93 -16.98
CA TYR A 110 21.70 17.44 -15.76
C TYR A 110 22.91 16.61 -15.32
N LYS A 111 24.08 17.28 -15.21
CA LYS A 111 25.33 16.78 -14.61
C LYS A 111 25.27 16.69 -13.06
N VAL A 112 24.15 16.27 -12.48
CA VAL A 112 23.90 16.34 -11.01
C VAL A 112 24.32 15.06 -10.27
N ASN A 113 24.75 14.01 -10.98
CA ASN A 113 25.00 12.71 -10.33
C ASN A 113 26.16 12.74 -9.32
N GLU A 114 27.31 13.35 -9.61
CA GLU A 114 28.48 13.25 -8.71
C GLU A 114 28.29 13.99 -7.38
N GLU A 115 27.73 15.21 -7.39
CA GLU A 115 27.45 15.97 -6.17
C GLU A 115 26.42 15.25 -5.30
N ILE A 116 25.37 14.69 -5.91
CA ILE A 116 24.34 13.94 -5.18
C ILE A 116 24.90 12.65 -4.59
N GLU A 117 25.74 11.91 -5.32
CA GLU A 117 26.38 10.70 -4.79
C GLU A 117 27.35 11.01 -3.63
N ALA A 118 28.04 12.15 -3.67
CA ALA A 118 28.86 12.60 -2.55
C ALA A 118 28.01 12.92 -1.30
N ILE A 119 26.90 13.65 -1.50
CA ILE A 119 25.98 14.03 -0.42
C ILE A 119 25.31 12.81 0.19
N LYS A 120 24.87 11.86 -0.63
CA LYS A 120 24.30 10.59 -0.17
C LYS A 120 25.19 9.89 0.85
N LYS A 121 26.48 9.75 0.51
CA LYS A 121 27.49 9.11 1.37
C LYS A 121 27.74 9.92 2.64
N LEU A 122 27.72 11.25 2.54
CA LEU A 122 27.94 12.14 3.68
C LEU A 122 26.80 12.06 4.70
N LEU A 123 25.55 12.07 4.23
CA LEU A 123 24.36 12.15 5.09
C LEU A 123 23.90 10.81 5.65
N TYR A 124 24.30 9.69 5.02
CA TYR A 124 23.83 8.36 5.41
C TYR A 124 24.24 7.98 6.84
N LYS A 125 23.28 7.47 7.61
CA LYS A 125 23.46 6.82 8.90
C LYS A 125 22.65 5.53 8.97
N ASP A 126 23.11 4.59 9.80
CA ASP A 126 22.39 3.34 10.03
C ASP A 126 21.08 3.58 10.78
N LEU A 127 20.08 2.77 10.43
CA LEU A 127 18.74 2.81 10.99
C LEU A 127 18.59 1.81 12.14
N TYR A 128 18.15 2.28 13.31
CA TYR A 128 17.92 1.45 14.49
C TYR A 128 16.51 0.86 14.52
N LYS A 129 16.32 -0.19 15.34
CA LYS A 129 15.03 -0.91 15.42
C LYS A 129 13.86 -0.02 15.89
N GLU A 130 14.11 0.89 16.82
CA GLU A 130 13.10 1.84 17.30
C GLU A 130 12.60 2.77 16.17
N GLU A 131 13.50 3.18 15.28
CA GLU A 131 13.19 4.05 14.14
C GLU A 131 12.43 3.28 13.04
N GLN A 132 12.72 1.99 12.86
CA GLN A 132 11.92 1.09 12.01
C GLN A 132 10.51 0.94 12.54
N ASN A 133 10.37 0.66 13.85
CA ASN A 133 9.06 0.50 14.48
C ASN A 133 8.23 1.79 14.35
N LEU A 134 8.86 2.97 14.49
CA LEU A 134 8.18 4.25 14.26
C LEU A 134 7.59 4.39 12.85
N LEU A 135 8.32 3.98 11.82
CA LEU A 135 7.81 3.97 10.44
C LEU A 135 6.65 2.98 10.28
N GLU A 136 6.78 1.78 10.84
CA GLU A 136 5.74 0.74 10.80
C GLU A 136 4.46 1.19 11.51
N ASP A 137 4.57 1.81 12.68
CA ASP A 137 3.44 2.32 13.47
C ASP A 137 2.68 3.42 12.71
N ILE A 138 3.40 4.35 12.07
CA ILE A 138 2.78 5.40 11.25
C ILE A 138 2.13 4.79 9.99
N GLU A 139 2.77 3.81 9.37
CA GLU A 139 2.20 3.09 8.22
C GLU A 139 0.89 2.39 8.60
N GLN A 140 0.84 1.76 9.77
CA GLN A 140 -0.36 1.12 10.30
C GLN A 140 -1.43 2.14 10.68
N GLU A 141 -1.07 3.27 11.32
CA GLU A 141 -2.01 4.37 11.61
C GLU A 141 -2.68 4.84 10.32
N ILE A 142 -1.91 5.06 9.26
CA ILE A 142 -2.42 5.50 7.96
C ILE A 142 -3.35 4.44 7.36
N LYS A 143 -2.91 3.17 7.26
CA LYS A 143 -3.73 2.07 6.74
C LYS A 143 -5.02 1.87 7.54
N SER A 144 -5.02 2.25 8.82
CA SER A 144 -6.16 2.15 9.70
C SER A 144 -7.24 3.22 9.46
N LYS A 145 -6.94 4.28 8.71
CA LYS A 145 -7.81 5.46 8.50
C LYS A 145 -8.16 5.74 7.03
N TYR A 146 -7.29 5.35 6.10
CA TYR A 146 -7.40 5.72 4.68
C TYR A 146 -7.47 4.51 3.75
N LEU A 147 -8.16 4.67 2.62
CA LEU A 147 -8.10 3.73 1.50
C LEU A 147 -6.88 4.00 0.61
N LEU A 148 -6.26 2.93 0.11
CA LEU A 148 -5.22 3.00 -0.90
C LEU A 148 -5.81 2.92 -2.31
N SER A 149 -5.07 3.37 -3.33
CA SER A 149 -5.50 3.29 -4.73
C SER A 149 -5.90 1.86 -5.15
N ARG A 150 -5.11 0.85 -4.79
CA ARG A 150 -5.43 -0.57 -5.04
C ARG A 150 -6.66 -1.08 -4.29
N ASP A 151 -7.00 -0.49 -3.14
CA ASP A 151 -8.20 -0.85 -2.41
C ASP A 151 -9.43 -0.39 -3.20
N ILE A 152 -9.38 0.83 -3.76
CA ILE A 152 -10.43 1.38 -4.63
C ILE A 152 -10.55 0.57 -5.92
N GLU A 153 -9.44 0.15 -6.53
CA GLU A 153 -9.47 -0.74 -7.71
C GLU A 153 -10.14 -2.09 -7.40
N LEU A 154 -9.86 -2.68 -6.25
CA LEU A 154 -10.51 -3.91 -5.83
C LEU A 154 -12.00 -3.66 -5.57
N PHE A 155 -12.33 -2.58 -4.87
CA PHE A 155 -13.71 -2.23 -4.55
C PHE A 155 -14.54 -2.03 -5.82
N LYS A 156 -14.01 -1.32 -6.83
CA LYS A 156 -14.64 -1.20 -8.16
C LYS A 156 -14.97 -2.56 -8.75
N LYS A 157 -14.04 -3.53 -8.72
CA LYS A 157 -14.30 -4.88 -9.25
C LYS A 157 -15.43 -5.61 -8.50
N ILE A 158 -15.51 -5.42 -7.19
CA ILE A 158 -16.53 -6.03 -6.31
C ILE A 158 -17.94 -5.49 -6.65
N ILE A 159 -18.06 -4.19 -6.95
CA ILE A 159 -19.37 -3.56 -7.21
C ILE A 159 -19.77 -3.54 -8.69
N LEU A 160 -18.81 -3.65 -9.62
CA LEU A 160 -19.06 -3.50 -11.06
C LEU A 160 -19.40 -4.81 -11.79
N HIS A 161 -19.03 -5.98 -11.27
CA HIS A 161 -19.05 -7.22 -12.07
C HIS A 161 -20.42 -7.53 -12.71
N ASN A 162 -21.53 -7.21 -12.04
CA ASN A 162 -22.90 -7.35 -12.59
C ASN A 162 -23.64 -6.02 -12.77
N ASN A 163 -22.99 -4.90 -12.47
CA ASN A 163 -23.63 -3.59 -12.50
C ASN A 163 -23.46 -2.94 -13.88
N LYS A 164 -24.58 -2.67 -14.55
CA LYS A 164 -24.60 -2.11 -15.91
C LYS A 164 -24.78 -0.59 -15.93
N ASP A 165 -25.16 0.01 -14.79
CA ASP A 165 -25.48 1.44 -14.69
C ASP A 165 -24.24 2.26 -14.31
N ILE A 166 -23.31 2.31 -15.27
CA ILE A 166 -22.08 3.11 -15.17
C ILE A 166 -22.18 4.31 -16.10
N LEU A 167 -22.02 5.50 -15.55
CA LEU A 167 -21.87 6.73 -16.32
C LEU A 167 -20.42 7.17 -16.25
N GLU A 168 -19.80 7.35 -17.41
CA GLU A 168 -18.45 7.89 -17.52
C GLU A 168 -18.49 9.26 -18.19
N SER A 169 -17.74 10.21 -17.65
CA SER A 169 -17.52 11.52 -18.28
C SER A 169 -16.07 11.93 -18.14
N TYR A 170 -15.58 12.73 -19.09
CA TYR A 170 -14.23 13.28 -19.06
C TYR A 170 -14.28 14.79 -19.22
N ASN A 171 -13.60 15.52 -18.35
CA ASN A 171 -13.43 16.96 -18.46
C ASN A 171 -12.06 17.26 -19.09
N GLU A 172 -12.07 17.81 -20.31
CA GLU A 172 -10.83 18.11 -21.05
C GLU A 172 -10.02 19.27 -20.45
N GLN A 173 -10.64 20.18 -19.69
CA GLN A 173 -9.95 21.31 -19.06
C GLN A 173 -9.22 20.89 -17.79
N THR A 174 -9.83 20.01 -17.00
CA THR A 174 -9.26 19.54 -15.73
C THR A 174 -8.57 18.18 -15.85
N TYR A 175 -8.69 17.52 -17.01
CA TYR A 175 -8.22 16.16 -17.29
C TYR A 175 -8.81 15.10 -16.33
N VAL A 176 -9.96 15.40 -15.72
CA VAL A 176 -10.62 14.50 -14.76
C VAL A 176 -11.59 13.58 -15.49
N LYS A 177 -11.35 12.28 -15.38
CA LYS A 177 -12.35 11.24 -15.65
C LYS A 177 -13.19 11.01 -14.39
N THR A 178 -14.50 11.07 -14.55
CA THR A 178 -15.48 10.77 -13.50
C THR A 178 -16.23 9.51 -13.88
N ILE A 179 -16.34 8.58 -12.94
CA ILE A 179 -17.16 7.38 -13.03
C ILE A 179 -18.25 7.49 -11.96
N VAL A 180 -19.50 7.41 -12.36
CA VAL A 180 -20.66 7.32 -11.46
C VAL A 180 -21.26 5.94 -11.58
N ILE A 181 -21.39 5.24 -10.46
CA ILE A 181 -21.92 3.89 -10.35
C ILE A 181 -23.19 3.97 -9.52
N LYS A 182 -24.33 3.63 -10.11
CA LYS A 182 -25.57 3.47 -9.36
C LYS A 182 -25.60 2.06 -8.77
N LEU A 183 -25.67 1.93 -7.45
CA LEU A 183 -25.61 0.63 -6.79
C LEU A 183 -27.00 -0.02 -6.71
N GLU A 184 -27.05 -1.32 -7.05
CA GLU A 184 -28.23 -2.18 -6.86
C GLU A 184 -28.15 -3.02 -5.58
N ASN A 185 -27.35 -2.60 -4.59
CA ASN A 185 -27.17 -3.25 -3.28
C ASN A 185 -26.62 -4.69 -3.30
N SER A 186 -25.97 -5.12 -4.39
CA SER A 186 -25.33 -6.43 -4.48
C SER A 186 -23.82 -6.32 -4.72
N VAL A 187 -23.02 -7.00 -3.90
CA VAL A 187 -21.61 -7.30 -4.20
C VAL A 187 -21.51 -8.56 -5.05
N ASP A 188 -20.53 -8.60 -5.95
CA ASP A 188 -20.23 -9.81 -6.69
C ASP A 188 -18.71 -10.04 -6.81
N TYR A 189 -18.31 -11.29 -6.64
CA TYR A 189 -16.93 -11.75 -6.72
C TYR A 189 -16.68 -12.59 -7.99
N GLY A 190 -17.61 -12.63 -8.94
CA GLY A 190 -17.47 -13.31 -10.23
C GLY A 190 -16.25 -12.88 -11.06
N PHE A 191 -15.66 -11.70 -10.76
CA PHE A 191 -14.42 -11.27 -11.40
C PHE A 191 -13.20 -12.14 -11.03
N ILE A 192 -13.30 -12.95 -9.97
CA ILE A 192 -12.27 -13.92 -9.57
C ILE A 192 -12.39 -15.15 -10.48
N LYS A 193 -11.56 -15.19 -11.51
CA LYS A 193 -11.57 -16.29 -12.51
C LYS A 193 -10.97 -17.60 -12.01
N SER A 194 -10.16 -17.56 -10.96
CA SER A 194 -9.52 -18.75 -10.39
C SER A 194 -10.50 -19.57 -9.58
N GLU A 195 -10.36 -20.89 -9.58
CA GLU A 195 -11.19 -21.79 -8.80
C GLU A 195 -10.75 -21.82 -7.32
N ILE A 196 -11.70 -21.92 -6.40
CA ILE A 196 -11.42 -22.14 -4.97
C ILE A 196 -10.59 -23.43 -4.82
N GLY A 197 -9.56 -23.39 -3.97
CA GLY A 197 -8.64 -24.50 -3.76
C GLY A 197 -7.42 -24.48 -4.70
N SER A 198 -7.42 -23.65 -5.74
CA SER A 198 -6.25 -23.43 -6.60
C SER A 198 -5.19 -22.54 -5.93
N VAL A 199 -3.96 -22.56 -6.47
CA VAL A 199 -2.84 -21.71 -6.02
C VAL A 199 -3.10 -20.24 -6.38
N GLU A 200 -3.72 -20.02 -7.53
CA GLU A 200 -4.09 -18.71 -8.04
C GLU A 200 -5.13 -18.04 -7.14
N TYR A 201 -6.11 -18.80 -6.65
CA TYR A 201 -7.10 -18.30 -5.70
C TYR A 201 -6.48 -18.05 -4.31
N GLN A 202 -5.54 -18.89 -3.85
CA GLN A 202 -4.79 -18.62 -2.62
C GLN A 202 -4.03 -17.28 -2.72
N LYS A 203 -3.29 -17.06 -3.80
CA LYS A 203 -2.60 -15.78 -4.07
C LYS A 203 -3.56 -14.60 -4.11
N PHE A 204 -4.76 -14.79 -4.65
CA PHE A 204 -5.79 -13.76 -4.61
C PHE A 204 -6.15 -13.41 -3.16
N LEU A 205 -6.39 -14.40 -2.29
CA LEU A 205 -6.70 -14.17 -0.89
C LEU A 205 -5.54 -13.47 -0.14
N ASP A 206 -4.30 -13.96 -0.34
CA ASP A 206 -3.10 -13.41 0.29
C ASP A 206 -2.96 -11.91 0.07
N VAL A 207 -3.33 -11.45 -1.12
CA VAL A 207 -3.18 -10.04 -1.52
C VAL A 207 -4.39 -9.20 -1.14
N ASN A 208 -5.61 -9.76 -1.22
CA ASN A 208 -6.83 -8.95 -1.22
C ASN A 208 -7.61 -9.01 0.10
N VAL A 209 -7.41 -9.99 0.98
CA VAL A 209 -8.11 -10.04 2.27
C VAL A 209 -7.85 -8.78 3.09
N GLU A 210 -6.59 -8.36 3.25
CA GLU A 210 -6.26 -7.11 3.97
C GLU A 210 -6.82 -5.85 3.29
N ARG A 211 -6.92 -5.85 1.95
CA ARG A 211 -7.52 -4.72 1.21
C ARG A 211 -9.00 -4.61 1.51
N MET A 212 -9.70 -5.75 1.52
CA MET A 212 -11.11 -5.81 1.85
C MET A 212 -11.38 -5.38 3.29
N GLU A 213 -10.51 -5.72 4.24
CA GLU A 213 -10.60 -5.18 5.61
C GLU A 213 -10.50 -3.66 5.65
N ARG A 214 -9.55 -3.08 4.90
CA ARG A 214 -9.42 -1.62 4.81
C ARG A 214 -10.64 -0.98 4.14
N ILE A 215 -11.22 -1.62 3.12
CA ILE A 215 -12.47 -1.17 2.50
C ILE A 215 -13.56 -1.10 3.57
N VAL A 216 -13.87 -2.20 4.25
CA VAL A 216 -14.91 -2.22 5.31
C VAL A 216 -14.66 -1.16 6.37
N LYS A 217 -13.40 -1.02 6.82
CA LYS A 217 -13.06 -0.11 7.91
C LYS A 217 -13.19 1.37 7.53
N ASN A 218 -12.80 1.73 6.31
CA ASN A 218 -12.57 3.12 5.94
C ASN A 218 -13.57 3.67 4.93
N LEU A 219 -14.44 2.85 4.32
CA LEU A 219 -15.37 3.31 3.28
C LEU A 219 -16.30 4.43 3.75
N ASN A 220 -16.75 4.38 5.01
CA ASN A 220 -17.63 5.39 5.60
C ASN A 220 -17.00 6.79 5.68
N ASN A 221 -15.66 6.89 5.67
CA ASN A 221 -14.97 8.18 5.65
C ASN A 221 -15.16 8.94 4.32
N TYR A 222 -15.72 8.28 3.30
CA TYR A 222 -15.93 8.81 1.96
C TYR A 222 -17.41 9.06 1.63
N ILE A 223 -18.31 8.88 2.61
CA ILE A 223 -19.72 9.25 2.48
C ILE A 223 -19.80 10.78 2.52
N TYR A 224 -20.34 11.38 1.44
CA TYR A 224 -20.48 12.84 1.34
C TYR A 224 -21.95 13.30 1.39
N ASP A 225 -22.87 12.38 1.14
CA ASP A 225 -24.31 12.52 1.33
C ASP A 225 -24.85 11.18 1.84
N LYS A 226 -25.98 11.18 2.55
CA LYS A 226 -26.51 10.04 3.33
C LYS A 226 -26.36 8.66 2.65
N ASP A 227 -26.59 8.61 1.34
CA ASP A 227 -26.55 7.40 0.52
C ASP A 227 -25.55 7.49 -0.65
N LYS A 228 -24.56 8.39 -0.58
CA LYS A 228 -23.58 8.61 -1.66
C LYS A 228 -22.15 8.67 -1.16
N ILE A 229 -21.28 7.99 -1.91
CA ILE A 229 -19.84 7.98 -1.68
C ILE A 229 -19.13 8.77 -2.77
N TYR A 230 -18.14 9.57 -2.37
CA TYR A 230 -17.27 10.30 -3.29
C TYR A 230 -15.81 9.99 -2.99
N ILE A 231 -15.11 9.49 -4.00
CA ILE A 231 -13.69 9.14 -3.90
C ILE A 231 -12.93 9.90 -4.98
N ASN A 232 -12.06 10.81 -4.57
CA ASN A 232 -11.04 11.34 -5.46
C ASN A 232 -9.85 10.38 -5.47
N GLN A 233 -9.81 9.49 -6.46
CA GLN A 233 -8.78 8.45 -6.61
C GLN A 233 -7.38 9.04 -6.87
N SER A 234 -7.29 10.23 -7.48
CA SER A 234 -5.99 10.90 -7.67
C SER A 234 -5.37 11.40 -6.38
N ASN A 235 -6.18 11.64 -5.35
CA ASN A 235 -5.73 12.10 -4.03
C ASN A 235 -5.63 10.96 -3.01
N THR A 236 -5.78 9.70 -3.43
CA THR A 236 -5.63 8.57 -2.51
C THR A 236 -4.18 8.15 -2.39
N ILE A 237 -3.85 7.57 -1.25
CA ILE A 237 -2.51 7.05 -1.00
C ILE A 237 -2.19 5.95 -2.00
N GLN A 238 -1.04 6.07 -2.65
CA GLN A 238 -0.57 5.08 -3.61
C GLN A 238 -0.28 3.73 -2.94
N ASP A 239 -0.18 2.68 -3.76
CA ASP A 239 -0.10 1.28 -3.33
C ASP A 239 1.00 0.98 -2.30
N SER A 240 2.12 1.69 -2.37
CA SER A 240 3.12 1.74 -1.33
C SER A 240 3.00 3.06 -0.59
N VAL A 241 2.67 3.01 0.70
CA VAL A 241 2.72 4.18 1.56
C VAL A 241 4.20 4.58 1.71
N ASN A 242 4.64 5.52 0.89
CA ASN A 242 6.00 6.06 0.98
C ASN A 242 5.99 7.15 2.05
N ILE A 243 6.52 6.79 3.21
CA ILE A 243 6.53 7.62 4.42
C ILE A 243 7.95 8.10 4.66
N ALA A 244 8.07 9.38 4.97
CA ALA A 244 9.22 9.94 5.64
C ALA A 244 8.80 10.49 7.00
N VAL A 245 9.69 10.37 7.97
CA VAL A 245 9.60 11.01 9.27
C VAL A 245 10.87 11.81 9.47
N ALA A 246 10.79 13.01 10.00
CA ALA A 246 11.96 13.74 10.42
C ALA A 246 11.84 14.17 11.87
N ARG A 247 12.96 14.06 12.59
CA ARG A 247 13.15 14.66 13.90
C ARG A 247 13.99 15.90 13.72
N PHE A 248 13.43 17.05 14.03
CA PHE A 248 14.16 18.31 14.02
C PHE A 248 14.09 18.90 15.42
N ASN A 249 15.24 18.91 16.11
CA ASN A 249 15.29 19.24 17.53
C ASN A 249 14.29 18.39 18.34
N ASN A 250 13.27 19.01 18.95
CA ASN A 250 12.25 18.31 19.74
C ASN A 250 10.96 17.99 18.95
N ASP A 251 10.89 18.40 17.68
CA ASP A 251 9.70 18.28 16.87
C ASP A 251 9.76 17.08 15.91
N ILE A 252 8.61 16.43 15.71
CA ILE A 252 8.45 15.33 14.77
C ILE A 252 7.60 15.79 13.59
N PHE A 253 8.18 15.65 12.41
CA PHE A 253 7.55 15.87 11.13
C PHE A 253 7.31 14.52 10.48
N ARG A 254 6.17 14.35 9.81
CA ARG A 254 5.92 13.16 9.00
C ARG A 254 5.31 13.57 7.68
N ALA A 255 5.54 12.80 6.64
CA ALA A 255 4.88 13.01 5.36
C ALA A 255 4.66 11.72 4.59
N VAL A 256 3.59 11.69 3.80
CA VAL A 256 3.30 10.63 2.84
C VAL A 256 3.43 11.21 1.43
N SER A 257 4.12 10.49 0.53
CA SER A 257 4.22 10.91 -0.87
C SER A 257 2.86 10.94 -1.57
N GLY A 258 2.71 11.86 -2.52
CA GLY A 258 1.48 12.08 -3.28
C GLY A 258 0.76 13.37 -2.87
N GLN A 259 -0.31 13.75 -3.54
CA GLN A 259 -1.03 15.02 -3.28
C GLN A 259 -2.03 14.92 -2.12
N ASN A 260 -2.09 13.77 -1.47
CA ASN A 260 -3.03 13.44 -0.42
C ASN A 260 -2.80 14.32 0.82
N ASN A 261 -3.89 14.85 1.38
CA ASN A 261 -3.89 15.50 2.68
C ASN A 261 -4.09 14.44 3.76
N ILE A 262 -2.99 14.02 4.40
CA ILE A 262 -3.00 13.08 5.51
C ILE A 262 -2.93 13.84 6.82
N GLU A 263 -3.79 13.49 7.77
CA GLU A 263 -3.82 14.10 9.10
C GLU A 263 -2.43 14.08 9.77
N LYS A 264 -2.00 15.24 10.29
CA LYS A 264 -0.68 15.47 10.91
C LYS A 264 0.51 15.23 9.96
N SER A 265 0.28 15.20 8.64
CA SER A 265 1.34 15.18 7.64
C SER A 265 1.78 16.60 7.31
N SER A 266 3.08 16.75 7.06
CA SER A 266 3.66 17.93 6.43
C SER A 266 3.05 18.07 5.02
N LEU A 267 2.75 19.29 4.63
CA LEU A 267 2.19 19.65 3.34
C LEU A 267 3.15 20.58 2.61
N ILE A 268 3.00 20.68 1.29
CA ILE A 268 3.75 21.66 0.52
C ILE A 268 3.07 23.01 0.70
N PRO A 269 3.81 24.06 1.12
CA PRO A 269 3.27 25.40 1.20
C PRO A 269 2.91 25.93 -0.19
N GLU A 270 2.04 26.95 -0.26
CA GLU A 270 1.61 27.55 -1.54
C GLU A 270 2.77 28.05 -2.41
N LYS A 271 3.87 28.47 -1.77
CA LYS A 271 5.09 28.95 -2.41
C LYS A 271 6.26 28.04 -2.02
N PRO A 272 6.43 26.88 -2.68
CA PRO A 272 7.57 26.01 -2.44
C PRO A 272 8.86 26.69 -2.91
N VAL A 273 9.92 26.55 -2.12
CA VAL A 273 11.22 27.18 -2.38
C VAL A 273 12.18 26.22 -3.06
N PHE A 274 12.11 24.93 -2.73
CA PHE A 274 13.06 23.95 -3.20
C PHE A 274 12.62 23.29 -4.51
N LYS A 275 13.54 23.26 -5.46
CA LYS A 275 13.29 22.66 -6.77
C LYS A 275 13.44 21.15 -6.70
N SER A 276 12.39 20.44 -7.11
CA SER A 276 12.40 19.00 -7.39
C SER A 276 12.53 18.73 -8.88
N TYR A 277 12.89 17.50 -9.23
CA TYR A 277 13.14 17.06 -10.59
C TYR A 277 12.42 15.74 -10.85
N LYS A 278 12.20 15.43 -12.13
CA LYS A 278 11.70 14.12 -12.55
C LYS A 278 12.75 13.05 -12.29
N VAL A 279 12.35 11.91 -11.73
CA VAL A 279 13.26 10.77 -11.49
C VAL A 279 12.61 9.45 -11.85
N ASN A 280 13.29 8.64 -12.66
CA ASN A 280 12.86 7.28 -13.00
C ASN A 280 13.32 6.25 -11.95
N ARG A 281 12.84 5.01 -12.06
CA ARG A 281 13.17 3.93 -11.09
C ARG A 281 14.67 3.58 -11.02
N LEU A 282 15.46 3.94 -12.02
CA LEU A 282 16.90 3.73 -12.05
C LEU A 282 17.67 4.90 -11.42
N GLY A 283 16.97 5.92 -10.90
CA GLY A 283 17.58 7.10 -10.29
C GLY A 283 18.04 8.14 -11.31
N GLN A 284 17.65 8.03 -12.58
CA GLN A 284 18.03 9.00 -13.60
C GLN A 284 17.18 10.26 -13.48
N MET A 285 17.85 11.38 -13.23
CA MET A 285 17.26 12.72 -13.15
C MET A 285 16.84 13.24 -14.53
N GLY A 286 15.74 13.98 -14.58
CA GLY A 286 15.15 14.53 -15.82
C GLY A 286 14.21 13.56 -16.55
N TYR A 287 14.08 12.32 -16.09
CA TYR A 287 13.22 11.29 -16.66
C TYR A 287 12.19 10.80 -15.65
N GLY A 288 11.05 10.27 -16.11
CA GLY A 288 10.06 9.64 -15.23
C GLY A 288 9.15 10.64 -14.50
N TYR A 289 8.79 10.30 -13.27
CA TYR A 289 7.75 11.01 -12.50
C TYR A 289 8.30 12.25 -11.81
N ASP A 290 7.52 13.33 -11.82
CA ASP A 290 7.80 14.52 -11.02
C ASP A 290 7.74 14.18 -9.52
N ARG A 291 8.80 14.56 -8.80
CA ARG A 291 8.97 14.32 -7.37
C ARG A 291 8.53 15.51 -6.52
N ALA A 292 7.74 16.41 -7.10
CA ALA A 292 7.19 17.58 -6.42
C ALA A 292 6.48 17.24 -5.11
N TYR A 293 5.82 16.08 -5.00
CA TYR A 293 5.03 15.69 -3.84
C TYR A 293 5.63 14.52 -3.05
N ASP A 294 6.93 14.27 -3.17
CA ASP A 294 7.61 13.26 -2.35
C ASP A 294 7.66 13.68 -0.87
N SER A 295 7.62 12.68 0.01
CA SER A 295 7.54 12.86 1.46
C SER A 295 8.67 13.73 2.03
N GLU A 296 9.90 13.53 1.56
CA GLU A 296 11.08 14.25 2.02
C GLU A 296 11.00 15.73 1.64
N LYS A 297 10.53 16.02 0.41
CA LYS A 297 10.34 17.40 -0.03
C LYS A 297 9.28 18.12 0.82
N LYS A 298 8.14 17.47 1.08
CA LYS A 298 7.09 18.03 1.94
C LYS A 298 7.61 18.42 3.33
N ILE A 299 8.40 17.55 3.94
CA ILE A 299 8.99 17.79 5.26
C ILE A 299 9.97 18.96 5.21
N ILE A 300 10.88 18.97 4.23
CA ILE A 300 11.90 20.00 4.09
C ILE A 300 11.27 21.39 3.84
N GLU A 301 10.24 21.46 2.99
CA GLU A 301 9.48 22.70 2.76
C GLU A 301 8.73 23.17 4.01
N ASP A 302 8.10 22.26 4.78
CA ASP A 302 7.39 22.62 6.03
C ASP A 302 8.36 23.13 7.10
N ILE A 303 9.51 22.49 7.27
CA ILE A 303 10.55 22.96 8.20
C ILE A 303 11.05 24.35 7.79
N HIS A 304 11.40 24.54 6.51
CA HIS A 304 11.84 25.84 6.00
C HIS A 304 10.78 26.92 6.22
N TYR A 305 9.51 26.62 5.89
CA TYR A 305 8.39 27.53 6.11
C TYR A 305 8.27 27.94 7.58
N LYS A 306 8.37 26.99 8.51
CA LYS A 306 8.31 27.26 9.95
C LYS A 306 9.51 28.04 10.48
N ILE A 307 10.71 27.84 9.94
CA ILE A 307 11.88 28.68 10.23
C ILE A 307 11.63 30.12 9.75
N GLY A 308 11.15 30.30 8.52
CA GLY A 308 10.83 31.63 7.96
C GLY A 308 9.72 32.37 8.71
N LYS A 309 8.88 31.65 9.47
CA LYS A 309 7.86 32.21 10.37
C LYS A 309 8.36 32.44 11.80
N GLY A 310 9.60 32.09 12.12
CA GLY A 310 10.16 32.17 13.47
C GLY A 310 9.57 31.16 14.45
N ILE A 311 8.86 30.14 13.95
CA ILE A 311 8.29 29.05 14.77
C ILE A 311 9.40 28.07 15.18
N LEU A 312 10.34 27.82 14.26
CA LEU A 312 11.52 27.00 14.48
C LEU A 312 12.78 27.85 14.41
N LYS A 313 13.82 27.42 15.12
CA LYS A 313 15.14 28.03 15.01
C LYS A 313 15.87 27.51 13.77
N ASP A 314 16.65 28.38 13.17
CA ASP A 314 17.54 28.07 12.06
C ASP A 314 18.89 27.49 12.54
N GLU A 315 18.82 26.45 13.39
CA GLU A 315 19.98 25.73 13.93
C GLU A 315 19.53 24.39 14.54
N GLY A 316 20.45 23.44 14.58
CA GLY A 316 20.26 22.19 15.32
C GLY A 316 20.50 20.94 14.48
N ASN A 317 19.81 19.84 14.82
CA ASN A 317 19.98 18.55 14.16
C ASN A 317 18.67 18.09 13.52
N LEU A 318 18.73 17.73 12.24
CA LEU A 318 17.65 17.17 11.45
C LEU A 318 17.98 15.72 11.06
N THR A 319 17.25 14.76 11.59
CA THR A 319 17.36 13.36 11.17
C THR A 319 16.14 12.98 10.35
N ILE A 320 16.33 12.62 9.09
CA ILE A 320 15.29 12.14 8.17
C ILE A 320 15.34 10.61 8.14
N ILE A 321 14.21 9.98 8.41
CA ILE A 321 14.01 8.54 8.52
C ILE A 321 13.00 8.12 7.45
N THR A 322 13.39 7.23 6.55
CA THR A 322 12.54 6.81 5.42
C THR A 322 12.52 5.30 5.25
N LYS A 323 11.46 4.76 4.65
CA LYS A 323 11.41 3.33 4.30
C LYS A 323 12.38 2.99 3.17
N TRP A 324 12.49 3.88 2.20
CA TRP A 324 13.37 3.76 1.04
C TRP A 324 14.38 4.90 1.05
N GLU A 325 15.61 4.62 0.63
CA GLU A 325 16.60 5.66 0.37
C GLU A 325 15.97 6.77 -0.49
N PRO A 326 16.12 8.04 -0.09
CA PRO A 326 15.59 9.15 -0.87
C PRO A 326 16.08 9.11 -2.31
N CYS A 327 15.20 9.42 -3.26
CA CYS A 327 15.64 9.46 -4.66
C CYS A 327 16.63 10.61 -4.89
N PRO A 328 17.39 10.62 -6.00
CA PRO A 328 18.30 11.72 -6.33
C PRO A 328 17.66 13.11 -6.32
N SER A 329 16.37 13.26 -6.67
CA SER A 329 15.67 14.53 -6.55
C SER A 329 15.43 14.93 -5.10
N CYS A 330 15.13 13.99 -4.20
CA CYS A 330 14.97 14.27 -2.78
C CYS A 330 16.31 14.70 -2.16
N TYR A 331 17.41 14.04 -2.51
CA TYR A 331 18.75 14.48 -2.10
C TYR A 331 19.11 15.88 -2.65
N SER A 332 18.66 16.20 -3.87
CA SER A 332 18.84 17.56 -4.42
C SER A 332 18.08 18.62 -3.62
N VAL A 333 16.87 18.30 -3.15
CA VAL A 333 16.10 19.18 -2.26
C VAL A 333 16.80 19.34 -0.90
N ILE A 334 17.26 18.25 -0.31
CA ILE A 334 18.01 18.27 0.96
C ILE A 334 19.29 19.12 0.83
N ASN A 335 20.03 18.98 -0.28
CA ASN A 335 21.22 19.79 -0.54
C ASN A 335 20.90 21.30 -0.62
N GLN A 336 19.81 21.66 -1.32
CA GLN A 336 19.37 23.07 -1.38
C GLN A 336 19.02 23.60 0.01
N PHE A 337 18.33 22.81 0.83
CA PHE A 337 18.01 23.17 2.22
C PHE A 337 19.27 23.41 3.06
N MET A 338 20.24 22.50 3.01
CA MET A 338 21.51 22.63 3.74
C MET A 338 22.31 23.88 3.33
N LYS A 339 22.26 24.25 2.04
CA LYS A 339 22.91 25.47 1.54
C LYS A 339 22.26 26.75 2.05
N LEU A 340 20.94 26.73 2.33
CA LEU A 340 20.23 27.86 2.91
C LEU A 340 20.33 27.91 4.44
N HIS A 341 20.43 26.76 5.09
CA HIS A 341 20.41 26.60 6.54
C HIS A 341 21.71 25.91 7.04
N ASP A 342 22.82 26.64 6.98
CA ASP A 342 24.17 26.12 7.22
C ASP A 342 24.44 25.68 8.68
N LYS A 343 23.60 26.14 9.62
CA LYS A 343 23.64 25.77 11.04
C LYS A 343 22.82 24.51 11.37
N ILE A 344 22.15 23.91 10.40
CA ILE A 344 21.39 22.68 10.58
C ILE A 344 22.21 21.49 10.09
N ASN A 345 22.59 20.61 11.02
CA ASN A 345 23.23 19.35 10.70
C ASN A 345 22.18 18.31 10.28
N VAL A 346 22.34 17.73 9.08
CA VAL A 346 21.35 16.82 8.48
C VAL A 346 21.89 15.39 8.43
N GLU A 347 21.05 14.43 8.79
CA GLU A 347 21.30 13.00 8.67
C GLU A 347 20.13 12.30 7.97
N VAL A 348 20.42 11.25 7.21
CA VAL A 348 19.44 10.44 6.50
C VAL A 348 19.61 8.96 6.84
N LYS A 349 18.52 8.31 7.25
CA LYS A 349 18.44 6.90 7.61
C LYS A 349 17.35 6.20 6.82
N TYR A 350 17.64 5.02 6.29
CA TYR A 350 16.66 4.27 5.48
C TYR A 350 16.73 2.75 5.66
N MET A 351 15.59 2.06 5.44
CA MET A 351 15.51 0.59 5.56
C MET A 351 16.01 -0.14 4.32
N LYS A 352 15.74 0.39 3.13
CA LYS A 352 16.04 -0.24 1.83
C LYS A 352 16.69 0.76 0.88
N LYS A 353 17.59 0.30 0.01
CA LYS A 353 18.19 1.20 -0.99
C LYS A 353 17.23 1.50 -2.11
N TYR A 354 17.50 2.62 -2.79
CA TYR A 354 16.66 3.06 -3.90
C TYR A 354 16.75 2.07 -5.06
N GLY A 355 15.60 1.56 -5.52
CA GLY A 355 15.53 0.63 -6.65
C GLY A 355 15.68 -0.86 -6.30
N GLU A 356 15.86 -1.21 -5.02
CA GLU A 356 15.79 -2.61 -4.57
C GLU A 356 14.36 -3.18 -4.73
N LYS A 357 14.25 -4.46 -5.10
CA LYS A 357 12.97 -5.16 -5.31
C LYS A 357 12.40 -5.73 -4.02
#